data_AF-F7YX16-F1
#
_entry.id   AF-F7YX16-F1
#
_cell.length_a   1.000
_cell.length_b   1.000
_cell.length_c   1.000
_cell.angle_alpha   90.00
_cell.angle_beta   90.00
_cell.angle_gamma   90.00
#
_symmetry.space_group_name_H-M   'P 1'
#
loop_
_entity.id
_entity.type
_entity.pdbx_description
1 polymer ?
#
loop_
_entity_poly.entity_id
_entity_poly.type
_entity_poly.pdbx_seq_one_letter_code
_entity_poly.pdbx_strand_id
1 'polypeptide(L)'
;MKKESRGGVILIETLFYLLISIIFASMLYELLQFVLLSSKRTIDRVNKEIDFFMAVDYLRMDFWWHAVSPATISPDGMRLSFFEIVQGQKEPKKVTYIVERDKDQYKLKRTSSEGVNVVYTSSKPIYFYSPHEKIWGINIEGYYFEMLNEEPEKVRKELKLGIGELPYFLLPNR
;
A
#
# COMPACT_ATOMS: atom_id res chain seq x y z
N MET A 1 37.61 53.32 -45.66
CA MET A 1 37.67 52.00 -44.99
C MET A 1 36.84 52.04 -43.72
N LYS A 2 35.62 51.47 -43.71
CA LYS A 2 34.79 51.35 -42.48
C LYS A 2 33.69 50.28 -42.60
N LYS A 3 33.97 49.19 -43.31
CA LYS A 3 33.04 48.04 -43.47
C LYS A 3 33.46 46.80 -42.67
N GLU A 4 34.73 46.66 -42.34
CA GLU A 4 35.26 45.46 -41.66
C GLU A 4 34.96 45.41 -40.14
N SER A 5 34.62 46.54 -39.49
CA SER A 5 34.33 46.52 -38.04
C SER A 5 32.90 46.11 -37.68
N ARG A 6 31.92 46.22 -38.59
CA ARG A 6 30.52 45.85 -38.30
C ARG A 6 30.30 44.34 -38.27
N GLY A 7 30.91 43.60 -39.20
CA GLY A 7 30.78 42.14 -39.26
C GLY A 7 31.40 41.43 -38.05
N GLY A 8 32.57 41.89 -37.60
CA GLY A 8 33.23 41.35 -36.42
C GLY A 8 32.45 41.59 -35.13
N VAL A 9 31.86 42.78 -34.97
CA VAL A 9 31.01 43.11 -33.81
C VAL A 9 29.73 42.25 -33.80
N ILE A 10 29.05 42.10 -34.93
CA ILE A 10 27.86 41.23 -35.05
C ILE A 10 28.20 39.76 -34.74
N LEU A 11 29.37 39.28 -35.18
CA LEU A 11 29.81 37.92 -34.89
C LEU A 11 30.05 37.71 -33.39
N ILE A 12 30.72 38.65 -32.72
CA ILE A 12 30.98 38.60 -31.27
C ILE A 12 29.67 38.65 -30.48
N GLU A 13 28.75 39.55 -30.84
CA GLU A 13 27.43 39.63 -30.24
C GLU A 13 26.65 38.32 -30.41
N THR A 14 26.67 37.74 -31.62
CA THR A 14 26.01 36.46 -31.91
C THR A 14 26.60 35.32 -31.09
N LEU A 15 27.93 35.25 -30.96
CA LEU A 15 28.62 34.26 -30.12
C LEU A 15 28.25 34.41 -28.64
N PHE A 16 28.13 35.65 -28.18
CA PHE A 16 27.73 35.94 -26.79
C PHE A 16 26.28 35.53 -26.52
N TYR A 17 25.36 35.83 -27.44
CA TYR A 17 23.97 35.35 -27.34
C TYR A 17 23.88 33.82 -27.38
N LEU A 18 24.69 33.17 -28.21
CA LEU A 18 24.74 31.72 -28.29
C LEU A 18 25.27 31.09 -27.00
N LEU A 19 26.32 31.66 -26.41
CA LEU A 19 26.87 31.23 -25.12
C LEU A 19 25.82 31.36 -24.00
N ILE A 20 25.16 32.51 -23.91
CA ILE A 20 24.08 32.74 -22.94
C ILE A 20 22.94 31.74 -23.16
N SER A 21 22.52 31.52 -24.40
CA SER A 21 21.44 30.59 -24.73
C SER A 21 21.77 29.15 -24.33
N ILE A 22 23.03 28.72 -24.52
CA ILE A 22 23.49 27.40 -24.06
C ILE A 22 23.44 27.30 -22.54
N ILE A 23 23.90 28.33 -21.81
CA ILE A 23 23.83 28.35 -20.34
C ILE A 23 22.37 28.23 -19.88
N PHE A 24 21.45 29.00 -20.47
CA PHE A 24 20.02 28.90 -20.16
C PHE A 24 19.45 27.52 -20.49
N ALA A 25 19.81 26.94 -21.63
CA ALA A 25 19.37 25.60 -22.02
C ALA A 25 19.88 24.53 -21.03
N SER A 26 21.14 24.64 -20.58
CA SER A 26 21.71 23.74 -19.57
C SER A 26 21.02 23.88 -18.22
N MET A 27 20.75 25.12 -17.76
CA MET A 27 20.00 25.34 -16.52
C MET A 27 18.58 24.79 -16.60
N LEU A 28 17.91 24.96 -17.74
CA LEU A 28 16.58 24.41 -17.98
C LEU A 28 16.59 22.87 -17.97
N TYR A 29 17.61 22.25 -18.57
CA TYR A 29 17.78 20.80 -18.55
C TYR A 29 17.95 20.26 -17.13
N GLU A 30 18.81 20.87 -16.32
CA GLU A 30 19.00 20.49 -14.92
C GLU A 30 17.70 20.65 -14.10
N LEU A 31 16.97 21.74 -14.32
CA LEU A 31 15.69 21.97 -13.67
C LEU A 31 14.65 20.92 -14.06
N LEU A 32 14.61 20.53 -15.35
CA LEU A 32 13.74 19.46 -15.82
C LEU A 32 14.10 18.11 -15.16
N GLN A 33 15.38 17.76 -15.10
CA GLN A 33 15.83 16.54 -14.43
C GLN A 33 15.44 16.53 -12.95
N PHE A 34 15.62 17.66 -12.27
CA PHE A 34 15.21 17.80 -10.87
C PHE A 34 13.70 17.59 -10.68
N VAL A 35 12.88 18.20 -11.53
CA VAL A 35 11.41 18.05 -11.48
C VAL A 35 11.00 16.60 -11.75
N LEU A 36 11.60 15.94 -12.75
CA LEU A 36 11.30 14.54 -13.07
C LEU A 36 11.68 13.61 -11.92
N LEU A 37 12.86 13.77 -11.34
CA LEU A 37 13.33 12.96 -10.21
C LEU A 37 12.43 13.16 -8.98
N SER A 38 12.08 14.40 -8.68
CA SER A 38 11.20 14.73 -7.54
C SER A 38 9.79 14.18 -7.74
N SER A 39 9.26 14.28 -8.95
CA SER A 39 7.95 13.71 -9.31
C SER A 39 7.96 12.20 -9.15
N LYS A 40 9.00 11.52 -9.67
CA LYS A 40 9.14 10.07 -9.52
C LYS A 40 9.18 9.65 -8.05
N ARG A 41 9.99 10.31 -7.22
CA ARG A 41 10.05 10.03 -5.76
C ARG A 41 8.69 10.22 -5.08
N THR A 42 7.95 11.24 -5.48
CA THR A 42 6.61 11.51 -4.94
C THR A 42 5.63 10.42 -5.34
N ILE A 43 5.64 10.02 -6.62
CA ILE A 43 4.81 8.92 -7.13
C ILE A 43 5.15 7.61 -6.40
N ASP A 44 6.44 7.27 -6.27
CA ASP A 44 6.88 6.06 -5.57
C ASP A 44 6.42 6.06 -4.10
N ARG A 45 6.48 7.21 -3.43
CA ARG A 45 5.96 7.37 -2.07
C ARG A 45 4.45 7.17 -2.01
N VAL A 46 3.69 7.81 -2.89
CA VAL A 46 2.22 7.71 -2.93
C VAL A 46 1.80 6.27 -3.23
N ASN A 47 2.44 5.60 -4.19
CA ASN A 47 2.17 4.20 -4.48
C ASN A 47 2.40 3.31 -3.26
N LYS A 48 3.49 3.54 -2.51
CA LYS A 48 3.75 2.80 -1.27
C LYS A 48 2.67 3.02 -0.21
N GLU A 49 2.18 4.25 -0.07
CA GLU A 49 1.08 4.59 0.86
C GLU A 49 -0.23 3.92 0.41
N ILE A 50 -0.53 3.91 -0.90
CA ILE A 50 -1.70 3.21 -1.46
C ILE A 50 -1.61 1.70 -1.21
N ASP A 51 -0.48 1.06 -1.52
CA ASP A 51 -0.28 -0.38 -1.30
C ASP A 51 -0.46 -0.76 0.18
N PHE A 52 -0.01 0.10 1.09
CA PHE A 52 -0.19 -0.07 2.53
C PHE A 52 -1.67 -0.08 2.92
N PHE A 53 -2.44 0.93 2.51
CA PHE A 53 -3.87 0.99 2.85
C PHE A 53 -4.66 -0.13 2.17
N MET A 54 -4.33 -0.44 0.91
CA MET A 54 -4.93 -1.57 0.21
C MET A 54 -4.69 -2.91 0.90
N ALA A 55 -3.49 -3.14 1.46
CA ALA A 55 -3.20 -4.37 2.19
C ALA A 55 -4.05 -4.52 3.45
N VAL A 56 -4.21 -3.43 4.21
CA VAL A 56 -5.05 -3.39 5.40
C VAL A 56 -6.51 -3.62 5.02
N ASP A 57 -7.02 -2.88 4.05
CA ASP A 57 -8.42 -3.00 3.62
C ASP A 57 -8.71 -4.37 3.01
N TYR A 58 -7.79 -4.93 2.23
CA TYR A 58 -7.90 -6.29 1.71
C TYR A 58 -8.05 -7.32 2.84
N LEU A 59 -7.18 -7.27 3.85
CA LEU A 59 -7.27 -8.18 5.00
C LEU A 59 -8.59 -8.01 5.76
N ARG A 60 -9.00 -6.75 6.01
CA ARG A 60 -10.24 -6.43 6.73
C ARG A 60 -11.47 -6.94 5.98
N MET A 61 -11.54 -6.67 4.69
CA MET A 61 -12.64 -7.07 3.83
C MET A 61 -12.67 -8.58 3.63
N ASP A 62 -11.51 -9.23 3.45
CA ASP A 62 -11.44 -10.69 3.32
C ASP A 62 -12.02 -11.39 4.54
N PHE A 63 -11.64 -10.94 5.74
CA PHE A 63 -12.23 -11.45 6.98
C PHE A 63 -13.75 -11.19 7.03
N TRP A 64 -14.20 -9.95 6.79
CA TRP A 64 -15.61 -9.59 6.96
C TRP A 64 -16.57 -10.19 5.93
N TRP A 65 -16.08 -10.54 4.75
CA TRP A 65 -16.90 -11.11 3.69
C TRP A 65 -16.88 -12.62 3.67
N HIS A 66 -15.75 -13.24 4.01
CA HIS A 66 -15.56 -14.67 3.80
C HIS A 66 -15.49 -15.47 5.09
N ALA A 67 -15.14 -14.86 6.23
CA ALA A 67 -15.01 -15.60 7.47
C ALA A 67 -16.37 -16.09 8.00
N VAL A 68 -16.37 -17.35 8.45
CA VAL A 68 -17.49 -18.00 9.15
C VAL A 68 -17.11 -18.41 10.58
N SER A 69 -16.01 -17.86 11.08
CA SER A 69 -15.49 -18.11 12.42
C SER A 69 -14.71 -16.88 12.90
N PRO A 70 -14.54 -16.70 14.21
CA PRO A 70 -13.59 -15.73 14.75
C PRO A 70 -12.16 -16.03 14.27
N ALA A 71 -11.34 -14.99 14.20
CA ALA A 71 -9.92 -15.15 13.90
C ALA A 71 -9.14 -15.65 15.12
N THR A 72 -8.13 -16.47 14.84
CA THR A 72 -7.16 -16.97 15.82
C THR A 72 -5.78 -16.46 15.46
N ILE A 73 -5.11 -15.82 16.43
CA ILE A 73 -3.74 -15.34 16.29
C ILE A 73 -2.78 -16.32 16.96
N SER A 74 -1.65 -16.62 16.32
CA SER A 74 -0.61 -17.44 16.93
C SER A 74 0.09 -16.71 18.08
N PRO A 75 0.59 -17.41 19.11
CA PRO A 75 1.24 -16.77 20.26
C PRO A 75 2.44 -15.87 19.92
N ASP A 76 3.10 -16.13 18.80
CA ASP A 76 4.23 -15.35 18.29
C ASP A 76 3.80 -14.12 17.45
N GLY A 77 2.51 -13.91 17.22
CA GLY A 77 1.96 -12.84 16.40
C GLY A 77 2.28 -12.97 14.90
N MET A 78 2.85 -14.09 14.44
CA MET A 78 3.25 -14.24 13.04
C MET A 78 2.16 -14.84 12.15
N ARG A 79 1.04 -15.29 12.72
CA ARG A 79 -0.06 -15.89 11.97
C ARG A 79 -1.41 -15.43 12.49
N LEU A 80 -2.32 -15.21 11.55
CA LEU A 80 -3.76 -15.02 11.78
C LEU A 80 -4.48 -16.09 10.95
N SER A 81 -5.46 -16.78 11.52
CA SER A 81 -6.23 -17.77 10.76
C SER A 81 -7.71 -17.74 11.10
N PHE A 82 -8.55 -18.03 10.12
CA PHE A 82 -10.00 -18.16 10.24
C PHE A 82 -10.50 -19.17 9.20
N PHE A 83 -11.73 -19.64 9.36
CA PHE A 83 -12.41 -20.48 8.38
C PHE A 83 -13.28 -19.66 7.44
N GLU A 84 -13.25 -19.99 6.15
CA GLU A 84 -14.10 -19.42 5.10
C GLU A 84 -14.92 -20.51 4.40
N ILE A 85 -16.12 -20.17 3.90
CA ILE A 85 -16.88 -21.05 3.01
C ILE A 85 -16.50 -20.73 1.57
N VAL A 86 -15.89 -21.70 0.90
CA VAL A 86 -15.56 -21.61 -0.53
C VAL A 86 -16.78 -22.04 -1.35
N GLN A 87 -17.16 -21.27 -2.37
CA GLN A 87 -18.29 -21.62 -3.23
C GLN A 87 -18.15 -23.04 -3.79
N GLY A 88 -19.21 -23.84 -3.64
CA GLY A 88 -19.24 -25.23 -4.10
C GLY A 88 -18.64 -26.25 -3.12
N GLN A 89 -18.15 -25.83 -1.95
CA GLN A 89 -17.67 -26.74 -0.91
C GLN A 89 -18.62 -26.74 0.30
N LYS A 90 -18.89 -27.94 0.84
CA LYS A 90 -19.78 -28.12 1.99
C LYS A 90 -19.10 -27.83 3.33
N GLU A 91 -17.79 -27.91 3.38
CA GLU A 91 -17.00 -27.75 4.61
C GLU A 91 -16.19 -26.46 4.57
N PRO A 92 -16.16 -25.68 5.67
CA PRO A 92 -15.31 -24.49 5.76
C PRO A 92 -13.83 -24.85 5.63
N LYS A 93 -13.07 -24.03 4.91
CA LYS A 93 -11.62 -24.18 4.77
C LYS A 93 -10.87 -23.13 5.57
N LYS A 94 -9.73 -23.53 6.12
CA LYS A 94 -8.88 -22.64 6.90
C LYS A 94 -8.06 -21.74 5.98
N VAL A 95 -8.23 -20.43 6.13
CA VAL A 95 -7.35 -19.40 5.60
C VAL A 95 -6.34 -19.03 6.66
N THR A 96 -5.08 -18.85 6.27
CA THR A 96 -4.04 -18.38 7.17
C THR A 96 -3.28 -17.24 6.53
N TYR A 97 -3.23 -16.11 7.22
CA TYR A 97 -2.27 -15.05 6.95
C TYR A 97 -0.99 -15.30 7.74
N ILE A 98 0.15 -15.23 7.07
CA ILE A 98 1.46 -15.50 7.64
C ILE A 98 2.36 -14.30 7.38
N VAL A 99 3.01 -13.82 8.43
CA VAL A 99 4.13 -12.89 8.32
C VAL A 99 5.41 -13.71 8.27
N GLU A 100 6.13 -13.61 7.17
CA GLU A 100 7.47 -14.17 7.03
C GLU A 100 8.50 -13.05 6.97
N ARG A 101 9.62 -13.24 7.67
CA ARG A 101 10.79 -12.38 7.51
C ARG A 101 11.76 -13.03 6.54
N ASP A 102 11.97 -12.39 5.40
CA ASP A 102 12.94 -12.78 4.39
C ASP A 102 14.03 -11.71 4.31
N LYS A 103 15.22 -12.02 4.85
CA LYS A 103 16.34 -11.09 5.01
C LYS A 103 15.92 -9.81 5.75
N ASP A 104 15.80 -8.71 5.00
CA ASP A 104 15.52 -7.36 5.48
C ASP A 104 14.07 -6.93 5.23
N GLN A 105 13.20 -7.85 4.82
CA GLN A 105 11.81 -7.56 4.52
C GLN A 105 10.84 -8.50 5.24
N TYR A 106 9.72 -7.94 5.68
CA TYR A 106 8.55 -8.64 6.17
C TYR A 106 7.57 -8.81 5.01
N LYS A 107 7.10 -10.04 4.79
CA LYS A 107 6.14 -10.41 3.76
C LYS A 107 4.87 -10.91 4.44
N LEU A 108 3.76 -10.21 4.24
CA LEU A 108 2.43 -10.67 4.61
C LEU A 108 1.89 -11.54 3.48
N LYS A 109 1.66 -12.83 3.76
CA LYS A 109 1.15 -13.80 2.80
C LYS A 109 -0.23 -14.29 3.23
N ARG A 110 -1.13 -14.50 2.27
CA ARG A 110 -2.40 -15.23 2.45
C ARG A 110 -2.23 -16.63 1.89
N THR A 111 -2.51 -17.64 2.69
CA THR A 111 -2.54 -19.05 2.31
C THR A 111 -3.98 -19.54 2.40
N SER A 112 -4.54 -19.98 1.28
CA SER A 112 -5.89 -20.54 1.17
C SER A 112 -5.89 -21.79 0.28
N SER A 113 -7.06 -22.35 0.00
CA SER A 113 -7.18 -23.46 -0.95
C SER A 113 -6.79 -23.11 -2.39
N GLU A 114 -6.72 -21.83 -2.73
CA GLU A 114 -6.35 -21.35 -4.07
C GLU A 114 -4.84 -21.17 -4.24
N GLY A 115 -4.07 -21.26 -3.15
CA GLY A 115 -2.62 -21.13 -3.15
C GLY A 115 -2.09 -20.13 -2.14
N VAL A 116 -0.89 -19.60 -2.41
CA VAL A 116 -0.20 -18.64 -1.55
C VAL A 116 0.01 -17.34 -2.31
N ASN A 117 -0.57 -16.25 -1.80
CA ASN A 117 -0.47 -14.92 -2.39
C ASN A 117 0.30 -13.99 -1.43
N VAL A 118 1.24 -13.21 -1.96
CA VAL A 118 1.89 -12.13 -1.21
C VAL A 118 0.96 -10.92 -1.26
N VAL A 119 0.46 -10.51 -0.09
CA VAL A 119 -0.47 -9.39 0.07
C VAL A 119 0.29 -8.08 0.20
N TYR A 120 1.37 -8.09 0.97
CA TYR A 120 2.14 -6.88 1.25
C TYR A 120 3.59 -7.21 1.60
N THR A 121 4.50 -6.29 1.28
CA THR A 121 5.91 -6.37 1.65
C THR A 121 6.35 -5.06 2.28
N SER A 122 7.05 -5.13 3.40
CA SER A 122 7.60 -3.96 4.09
C SER A 122 9.02 -4.20 4.57
N SER A 123 9.83 -3.15 4.63
CA SER A 123 11.12 -3.17 5.35
C SER A 123 10.95 -2.99 6.85
N LYS A 124 9.74 -2.65 7.33
CA LYS A 124 9.43 -2.48 8.75
C LYS A 124 8.64 -3.69 9.27
N PRO A 125 8.65 -3.90 10.61
CA PRO A 125 7.92 -5.00 11.23
C PRO A 125 6.43 -5.03 10.87
N ILE A 126 5.94 -6.26 10.74
CA ILE A 126 4.52 -6.60 10.64
C ILE A 126 4.26 -7.69 11.68
N TYR A 127 3.18 -7.58 12.45
CA TYR A 127 2.76 -8.65 13.36
C TYR A 127 1.29 -8.51 13.74
N PHE A 128 0.65 -9.63 14.03
CA PHE A 128 -0.69 -9.70 14.56
C PHE A 128 -0.68 -9.63 16.09
N TYR A 129 -1.74 -9.09 16.67
CA TYR A 129 -1.94 -9.03 18.12
C TYR A 129 -3.42 -9.14 18.46
N SER A 130 -3.74 -9.62 19.67
CA SER A 130 -5.10 -9.64 20.20
C SER A 130 -5.09 -8.96 21.57
N PRO A 131 -5.54 -7.70 21.68
CA PRO A 131 -5.53 -6.99 22.95
C PRO A 131 -6.61 -7.51 23.92
N HIS A 132 -7.68 -8.11 23.37
CA HIS A 132 -8.76 -8.77 24.09
C HIS A 132 -9.36 -9.85 23.18
N GLU A 133 -9.95 -10.91 23.74
CA GLU A 133 -10.69 -11.96 23.00
C GLU A 133 -11.62 -11.46 21.87
N LYS A 134 -12.24 -10.28 22.03
CA LYS A 134 -13.19 -9.69 21.07
C LYS A 134 -12.53 -8.84 19.99
N ILE A 135 -11.22 -8.65 20.03
CA ILE A 135 -10.48 -7.81 19.10
C ILE A 135 -9.24 -8.57 18.62
N TRP A 136 -9.03 -8.55 17.31
CA TRP A 136 -7.76 -8.87 16.72
C TRP A 136 -7.24 -7.64 15.99
N GLY A 137 -5.93 -7.53 15.83
CA GLY A 137 -5.32 -6.43 15.13
C GLY A 137 -4.04 -6.82 14.42
N ILE A 138 -3.59 -5.92 13.56
CA ILE A 138 -2.33 -6.01 12.85
C ILE A 138 -1.56 -4.71 13.04
N ASN A 139 -0.28 -4.83 13.38
CA ASN A 139 0.67 -3.74 13.29
C ASN A 139 1.38 -3.84 11.95
N ILE A 140 1.33 -2.78 11.14
CA ILE A 140 2.09 -2.68 9.88
C ILE A 140 2.84 -1.36 9.91
N GLU A 141 4.16 -1.39 9.76
CA GLU A 141 4.99 -0.17 9.71
C GLU A 141 4.89 0.75 10.94
N GLY A 142 4.43 0.24 12.10
CA GLY A 142 4.18 1.01 13.32
C GLY A 142 2.75 1.55 13.46
N TYR A 143 1.89 1.34 12.47
CA TYR A 143 0.46 1.68 12.55
C TYR A 143 -0.34 0.48 13.04
N TYR A 144 -1.31 0.73 13.91
CA TYR A 144 -2.15 -0.28 14.55
C TYR A 144 -3.55 -0.24 13.96
N PHE A 145 -4.00 -1.38 13.45
CA PHE A 145 -5.36 -1.56 12.94
C PHE A 145 -6.05 -2.66 13.73
N GLU A 146 -7.20 -2.33 14.30
CA GLU A 146 -7.99 -3.23 15.14
C GLU A 146 -9.29 -3.59 14.45
N MET A 147 -9.75 -4.81 14.71
CA MET A 147 -10.93 -5.41 14.11
C MET A 147 -11.66 -6.26 15.12
N LEU A 148 -13.00 -6.26 15.03
CA LEU A 148 -13.83 -7.14 15.85
C LEU A 148 -13.53 -8.60 15.53
N ASN A 149 -13.32 -9.39 16.57
CA ASN A 149 -13.06 -10.81 16.51
C ASN A 149 -14.34 -11.61 16.77
N GLU A 150 -15.31 -11.47 15.88
CA GLU A 150 -16.60 -12.15 15.94
C GLU A 150 -16.95 -12.71 14.56
N GLU A 151 -17.89 -13.65 14.51
CA GLU A 151 -18.42 -14.17 13.25
C GLU A 151 -19.16 -13.06 12.48
N PRO A 152 -18.71 -12.71 11.27
CA PRO A 152 -19.33 -11.63 10.49
C PRO A 152 -20.84 -11.75 10.32
N GLU A 153 -21.34 -12.97 10.07
CA GLU A 153 -22.77 -13.21 9.87
C GLU A 153 -23.58 -12.93 11.14
N LYS A 154 -23.06 -13.31 12.30
CA LYS A 154 -23.68 -13.03 13.61
C LYS A 154 -23.78 -11.53 13.85
N VAL A 155 -22.70 -10.79 13.61
CA VAL A 155 -22.71 -9.32 13.78
C VAL A 155 -23.66 -8.63 12.80
N ARG A 156 -23.74 -9.10 11.54
CA ARG A 156 -24.70 -8.56 10.56
C ARG A 156 -26.15 -8.74 11.02
N LYS A 157 -26.49 -9.90 11.59
CA LYS A 157 -27.83 -10.17 12.16
C LYS A 157 -28.13 -9.26 13.35
N GLU A 158 -27.18 -9.08 14.25
CA GLU A 158 -27.32 -8.20 15.42
C GLU A 158 -27.53 -6.72 15.02
N LEU A 159 -26.79 -6.26 14.01
CA LEU A 159 -26.90 -4.90 13.47
C LEU A 159 -28.06 -4.70 12.49
N LYS A 160 -28.83 -5.75 12.17
CA LYS A 160 -29.93 -5.74 11.19
C LYS A 160 -29.48 -5.22 9.81
N LEU A 161 -28.28 -5.59 9.37
CA LEU A 161 -27.72 -5.18 8.08
C LEU A 161 -28.30 -6.02 6.93
N GLY A 162 -28.61 -5.36 5.82
CA GLY A 162 -29.03 -5.99 4.57
C GLY A 162 -27.92 -6.77 3.86
N ILE A 163 -28.29 -7.58 2.86
CA ILE A 163 -27.33 -8.26 1.99
C ILE A 163 -26.56 -7.20 1.20
N GLY A 164 -25.23 -7.18 1.33
CA GLY A 164 -24.39 -6.18 0.67
C GLY A 164 -23.97 -5.01 1.58
N GLU A 165 -24.60 -4.83 2.74
CA GLU A 165 -24.31 -3.71 3.63
C GLU A 165 -23.08 -3.99 4.51
N LEU A 166 -22.24 -2.96 4.66
CA LEU A 166 -21.08 -3.00 5.55
C LEU A 166 -21.43 -2.36 6.90
N PRO A 167 -20.97 -2.96 8.01
CA PRO A 167 -21.02 -2.29 9.31
C PRO A 167 -20.35 -0.90 9.26
N TYR A 168 -20.92 0.05 10.00
CA TYR A 168 -20.46 1.45 9.99
C TYR A 168 -18.97 1.61 10.33
N PHE A 169 -18.41 0.73 11.17
CA PHE A 169 -16.99 0.75 11.56
C PHE A 169 -16.03 0.22 10.47
N LEU A 170 -16.56 -0.32 9.37
CA LEU A 170 -15.79 -0.65 8.17
C LEU A 170 -15.86 0.44 7.11
N LEU A 171 -16.77 1.40 7.26
CA LEU A 171 -16.84 2.54 6.36
C LEU A 171 -15.73 3.55 6.73
N PRO A 172 -15.19 4.28 5.75
CA PRO A 172 -14.33 5.42 6.05
C PRO A 172 -15.07 6.39 6.97
N ASN A 173 -14.42 6.85 8.03
CA ASN A 173 -14.97 7.94 8.84
C ASN A 173 -15.19 9.15 7.91
N ARG A 174 -16.45 9.59 7.80
CA ARG A 174 -16.82 10.82 7.08
C ARG A 174 -16.46 12.06 7.88
#